data_AF-A0A6N7ZYV1-F1
#
_entry.id   AF-A0A6N7ZYV1-F1
#
_cell.length_a   1.000
_cell.length_b   1.000
_cell.length_c   1.000
_cell.angle_alpha   90.00
_cell.angle_beta   90.00
_cell.angle_gamma   90.00
#
_symmetry.space_group_name_H-M   'P 1'
#
loop_
_entity.id
_entity.type
_entity.pdbx_description
1 polymer ?
#
loop_
_entity_poly.entity_id
_entity_poly.type
_entity_poly.pdbx_seq_one_letter_code
_entity_poly.pdbx_strand_id
1 'polypeptide(L)'
;MTNPTTTPKIIAFTLLAGLLAGCQTSQNTSTSTSASSEPAKKPASLCEKYKNAGDYNTPQGRAMAKAICTGNIDDSNYVYRELARQNTCKTETGRLCDD
;
A
#
# COMPACT_ATOMS: atom_id res chain seq x y z
N MET A 1 5.01 -46.89 11.57
CA MET A 1 4.27 -45.61 11.65
C MET A 1 4.42 -44.92 10.30
N THR A 2 3.36 -44.94 9.51
CA THR A 2 3.25 -44.44 8.14
C THR A 2 2.90 -42.96 8.17
N ASN A 3 3.69 -42.11 7.51
CA ASN A 3 3.31 -40.73 7.21
C ASN A 3 3.05 -40.59 5.70
N PRO A 4 1.85 -40.16 5.27
CA PRO A 4 1.58 -39.94 3.85
C PRO A 4 2.12 -38.59 3.38
N THR A 5 3.03 -38.64 2.40
CA THR A 5 3.45 -37.49 1.60
C THR A 5 2.27 -37.02 0.74
N THR A 6 1.83 -35.78 0.97
CA THR A 6 0.74 -35.16 0.23
C THR A 6 1.32 -34.42 -0.98
N THR A 7 1.14 -34.97 -2.18
CA THR A 7 1.53 -34.31 -3.44
C THR A 7 0.32 -33.53 -4.00
N PRO A 8 0.43 -32.21 -4.25
CA PRO A 8 -0.67 -31.46 -4.83
C PRO A 8 -0.85 -31.76 -6.32
N LYS A 9 -2.11 -31.97 -6.71
CA LYS A 9 -2.56 -32.13 -8.09
C LYS A 9 -2.55 -30.77 -8.80
N ILE A 10 -1.85 -30.70 -9.93
CA ILE A 10 -1.90 -29.56 -10.85
C ILE A 10 -3.26 -29.61 -11.56
N ILE A 11 -4.11 -28.62 -11.31
CA ILE A 11 -5.37 -28.43 -12.03
C ILE A 11 -5.14 -27.30 -13.05
N ALA A 12 -5.14 -27.69 -14.33
CA ALA A 12 -5.10 -26.80 -15.47
C ALA A 12 -6.37 -25.93 -15.50
N PHE A 13 -6.21 -24.61 -15.53
CA PHE A 13 -7.33 -23.69 -15.75
C PHE A 13 -7.43 -23.31 -17.22
N THR A 14 -8.67 -23.44 -17.69
CA THR A 14 -9.17 -23.39 -19.06
C THR A 14 -9.09 -22.01 -19.70
N LEU A 15 -8.76 -22.03 -21.00
CA LEU A 15 -8.94 -20.95 -21.97
C LEU A 15 -10.35 -20.36 -21.89
N LEU A 16 -10.45 -19.04 -21.70
CA LEU A 16 -11.69 -18.30 -21.89
C LEU A 16 -11.48 -17.24 -22.97
N ALA A 17 -11.80 -17.63 -24.20
CA ALA A 17 -12.05 -16.73 -25.31
C ALA A 17 -13.56 -16.70 -25.58
N GLY A 18 -14.14 -15.50 -25.67
CA GLY A 18 -15.55 -15.27 -26.01
C GLY A 18 -16.03 -13.96 -25.40
N LEU A 19 -15.89 -12.84 -26.13
CA LEU A 19 -16.96 -12.20 -26.91
C LEU A 19 -18.17 -11.82 -26.06
N LEU A 20 -18.37 -10.53 -25.79
CA LEU A 20 -19.69 -9.92 -25.84
C LEU A 20 -19.56 -8.46 -26.31
N ALA A 21 -19.95 -8.25 -27.55
CA ALA A 21 -20.21 -6.95 -28.12
C ALA A 21 -21.44 -6.32 -27.43
N GLY A 22 -21.33 -5.05 -27.05
CA GLY A 22 -22.43 -4.21 -26.59
C GLY A 22 -22.28 -2.83 -27.21
N CYS A 23 -23.15 -2.52 -28.16
CA CYS A 23 -23.22 -1.27 -28.91
C CYS A 23 -23.76 -0.10 -28.08
N GLN A 24 -23.17 1.08 -28.34
CA GLN A 24 -23.84 2.37 -28.56
C GLN A 24 -24.61 3.04 -27.41
N THR A 25 -24.08 4.19 -26.96
CA THR A 25 -24.76 5.50 -27.10
C THR A 25 -23.74 6.61 -26.89
N SER A 26 -23.59 7.44 -27.92
CA SER A 26 -22.84 8.70 -27.90
C SER A 26 -23.62 9.78 -27.12
N GLN A 27 -22.89 10.79 -26.66
CA GLN A 27 -23.30 11.92 -25.81
C GLN A 27 -23.36 11.53 -24.32
N ASN A 28 -22.60 12.16 -23.43
CA ASN A 28 -22.41 13.60 -23.33
C ASN A 28 -21.22 13.88 -22.40
N THR A 29 -20.53 15.01 -22.63
CA THR A 29 -19.80 15.79 -21.61
C THR A 29 -18.67 15.09 -20.82
N SER A 30 -17.42 15.47 -21.11
CA SER A 30 -16.73 16.49 -20.30
C SER A 30 -15.25 16.55 -20.67
N THR A 31 -14.86 17.71 -21.17
CA THR A 31 -13.69 18.47 -20.72
C THR A 31 -12.35 17.72 -20.75
N SER A 32 -11.61 17.95 -21.84
CA SER A 32 -10.15 17.95 -21.80
C SER A 32 -9.68 18.75 -20.58
N THR A 33 -9.17 18.06 -19.56
CA THR A 33 -8.34 18.70 -18.55
C THR A 33 -7.00 18.00 -18.58
N SER A 34 -6.08 18.70 -19.23
CA SER A 34 -4.64 18.59 -19.21
C SER A 34 -4.07 17.57 -18.22
N ALA A 35 -3.33 16.59 -18.76
CA ALA A 35 -2.31 15.88 -18.01
C ALA A 35 -1.26 16.89 -17.53
N SER A 36 -1.48 17.44 -16.33
CA SER A 36 -0.46 18.19 -15.60
C SER A 36 0.45 17.17 -14.94
N SER A 37 1.67 17.07 -15.44
CA SER A 37 2.77 16.29 -14.89
C SER A 37 3.28 16.94 -13.60
N GLU A 38 2.43 17.06 -12.59
CA GLU A 38 2.89 17.35 -11.23
C GLU A 38 3.04 16.03 -10.47
N PRO A 39 4.14 15.84 -9.71
CA PRO A 39 4.19 14.74 -8.76
C PRO A 39 3.02 14.93 -7.80
N ALA A 40 2.01 14.08 -7.92
CA ALA A 40 0.80 14.17 -7.12
C ALA A 40 1.22 14.15 -5.64
N LYS A 41 1.15 15.30 -4.97
CA LYS A 41 1.23 15.37 -3.50
C LYS A 41 0.21 14.35 -3.00
N LYS A 42 0.69 13.26 -2.37
CA LYS A 42 -0.19 12.21 -1.86
C LYS A 42 -1.28 12.88 -1.04
N PRO A 43 -2.57 12.59 -1.30
CA PRO A 43 -3.65 13.33 -0.68
C PRO A 43 -3.57 13.17 0.83
N ALA A 44 -3.83 14.24 1.58
CA ALA A 44 -3.83 14.25 3.05
C ALA A 44 -4.70 13.13 3.66
N SER A 45 -5.68 12.62 2.90
CA SER A 45 -6.49 11.46 3.25
C SER A 45 -5.71 10.15 3.43
N LEU A 46 -4.59 9.95 2.73
CA LEU A 46 -3.76 8.75 2.88
C LEU A 46 -2.95 8.77 4.18
N CYS A 47 -2.45 9.94 4.57
CA CYS A 47 -1.75 10.11 5.85
C CYS A 47 -2.66 9.74 7.01
N GLU A 48 -3.87 10.30 7.04
CA GLU A 48 -4.85 10.01 8.08
C GLU A 48 -5.30 8.54 8.05
N LYS A 49 -5.46 7.94 6.88
CA LYS A 49 -5.77 6.50 6.77
C LYS A 49 -4.72 5.62 7.46
N TYR A 50 -3.45 5.93 7.29
CA TYR A 50 -2.36 5.15 7.90
C TYR A 50 -2.19 5.42 9.40
N LYS A 51 -2.47 6.64 9.86
CA LYS A 51 -2.53 6.92 11.31
C LYS A 51 -3.64 6.15 12.02
N ASN A 52 -4.74 5.90 11.32
CA ASN A 52 -5.88 5.14 11.83
C ASN A 52 -5.77 3.63 11.54
N ALA A 53 -4.69 3.16 10.93
CA ALA A 53 -4.49 1.75 10.65
C ALA A 53 -4.14 0.99 11.94
N GLY A 54 -4.57 -0.27 12.03
CA GLY A 54 -4.35 -1.09 13.24
C GLY A 54 -2.87 -1.36 13.56
N ASP A 55 -1.99 -1.20 12.58
CA ASP A 55 -0.55 -1.34 12.72
C ASP A 55 0.16 -0.05 13.15
N TYR A 56 -0.53 1.10 13.23
CA TYR A 56 0.08 2.38 13.63
C TYR A 56 0.74 2.33 15.02
N ASN A 57 0.29 1.43 15.89
CA ASN A 57 0.91 1.18 17.20
C ASN A 57 2.13 0.22 17.14
N THR A 58 2.69 0.01 15.96
CA THR A 58 3.94 -0.73 15.76
C THR A 58 5.03 0.19 15.20
N PRO A 59 6.33 -0.13 15.40
CA PRO A 59 7.42 0.64 14.80
C PRO A 59 7.28 0.78 13.28
N GLN A 60 6.86 -0.29 12.62
CA GLN A 60 6.70 -0.33 11.17
C GLN A 60 5.51 0.50 10.70
N GLY A 61 4.36 0.41 11.36
CA GLY A 61 3.18 1.21 11.01
C GLY A 61 3.42 2.71 11.21
N ARG A 62 4.07 3.12 12.31
CA ARG A 62 4.45 4.55 12.50
C ARG A 62 5.45 5.04 11.47
N ALA A 63 6.46 4.23 11.14
CA ALA A 63 7.44 4.60 10.12
C ALA A 63 6.79 4.78 8.74
N MET A 64 5.92 3.85 8.34
CA MET A 64 5.17 3.93 7.09
C MET A 64 4.19 5.11 7.09
N ALA A 65 3.46 5.33 8.18
CA ALA A 65 2.56 6.48 8.31
C ALA A 65 3.34 7.79 8.14
N LYS A 66 4.47 7.96 8.82
CA LYS A 66 5.30 9.16 8.69
C LYS A 66 5.89 9.32 7.30
N ALA A 67 6.36 8.25 6.66
CA ALA A 67 6.83 8.28 5.28
C ALA A 67 5.73 8.69 4.30
N ILE A 68 4.48 8.24 4.50
CA ILE A 68 3.34 8.64 3.69
C ILE A 68 2.98 10.11 3.92
N CYS A 69 2.89 10.53 5.19
CA CYS A 69 2.53 11.89 5.56
C CYS A 69 3.56 12.92 5.07
N THR A 70 4.83 12.53 4.96
CA THR A 70 5.92 13.40 4.50
C THR A 70 6.24 13.25 3.01
N GLY A 71 5.60 12.31 2.30
CA GLY A 71 5.85 12.06 0.88
C GLY A 71 7.12 11.26 0.58
N ASN A 72 7.73 10.61 1.57
CA ASN A 72 8.99 9.85 1.46
C ASN A 72 8.78 8.32 1.45
N ILE A 73 7.58 7.83 1.14
CA ILE A 73 7.29 6.39 1.11
C ILE A 73 8.11 5.61 0.06
N ASP A 74 8.46 6.25 -1.04
CA ASP A 74 9.26 5.62 -2.11
C ASP A 74 10.77 5.72 -1.81
N ASP A 75 11.16 6.47 -0.78
CA ASP A 75 12.53 6.52 -0.25
C ASP A 75 12.71 5.42 0.80
N SER A 76 13.24 4.28 0.36
CA SER A 76 13.53 3.16 1.26
C SER A 76 14.48 3.53 2.39
N ASN A 77 15.46 4.42 2.16
CA ASN A 77 16.37 4.87 3.21
C ASN A 77 15.64 5.69 4.27
N TYR A 78 14.69 6.54 3.87
CA TYR A 78 13.82 7.25 4.80
C TYR A 78 13.03 6.25 5.67
N VAL A 79 12.38 5.28 5.04
CA VAL A 79 11.55 4.28 5.74
C VAL A 79 12.40 3.45 6.71
N TYR A 80 13.57 2.97 6.31
CA TYR A 80 14.46 2.20 7.18
C TYR A 80 15.00 3.03 8.34
N ARG A 81 15.36 4.30 8.11
CA ARG A 81 15.83 5.20 9.17
C ARG A 81 14.73 5.48 10.19
N GLU A 82 13.51 5.74 9.72
CA GLU A 82 12.38 5.97 10.63
C GLU A 82 12.01 4.69 11.39
N LEU A 83 12.03 3.52 10.74
CA LEU A 83 11.83 2.24 11.42
C LEU A 83 12.90 2.00 12.50
N ALA A 84 14.16 2.26 12.20
CA ALA A 84 15.25 2.15 13.18
C ALA A 84 15.02 3.09 14.37
N ARG A 85 14.66 4.36 14.10
CA ARG A 85 14.32 5.34 15.15
C ARG A 85 13.21 4.83 16.07
N GLN A 86 12.11 4.34 15.49
CA GLN A 86 10.97 3.80 16.25
C GLN A 86 11.36 2.58 17.09
N ASN A 87 12.19 1.68 16.56
CA ASN A 87 12.72 0.54 17.30
C ASN A 87 13.61 1.00 18.47
N THR A 88 14.49 1.98 18.25
CA THR A 88 15.34 2.54 19.31
C THR A 88 14.50 3.10 20.44
N CYS A 89 13.51 3.96 20.16
CA CYS A 89 12.62 4.48 21.21
C CYS A 89 11.91 3.35 21.96
N LYS A 90 11.42 2.34 21.24
CA LYS A 90 10.71 1.21 21.87
C LYS A 90 11.62 0.41 22.79
N THR A 91 12.86 0.16 22.38
CA THR A 91 13.85 -0.56 23.19
C THR A 91 14.29 0.26 24.40
N GLU A 92 14.53 1.56 24.23
CA GLU A 92 15.07 2.42 25.29
C GLU A 92 14.00 2.87 26.30
N THR A 93 12.77 3.08 25.83
CA THR A 93 11.71 3.72 26.64
C THR A 93 10.49 2.84 26.87
N GLY A 94 10.38 1.71 26.17
CA GLY A 94 9.16 0.91 26.11
C GLY A 94 8.03 1.54 25.29
N ARG A 95 8.25 2.71 24.68
CA ARG A 95 7.25 3.47 23.92
C ARG A 95 7.75 3.76 22.51
N LEU A 96 6.82 3.90 21.56
CA LEU A 96 7.16 4.40 20.23
C LEU A 96 7.60 5.86 20.31
N CYS A 97 8.39 6.31 19.35
CA CYS A 97 8.76 7.71 19.32
C CYS A 97 7.55 8.58 19.01
N ASP A 98 7.58 9.81 19.50
CA ASP A 98 6.64 10.85 19.07
C ASP A 98 6.81 11.15 17.56
N ASP A 99 5.71 11.57 16.95
CA ASP A 99 5.60 11.88 15.52
C ASP A 99 6.29 13.19 15.14
#